data_AF-A0A3R9GPJ9-F1
#
_entry.id   AF-A0A3R9GPJ9-F1
#
_cell.length_a   1.000
_cell.length_b   1.000
_cell.length_c   1.000
_cell.angle_alpha   90.00
_cell.angle_beta   90.00
_cell.angle_gamma   90.00
#
_symmetry.space_group_name_H-M   'P 1'
#
loop_
_entity.id
_entity.type
_entity.pdbx_description
1 polymer ?
#
loop_
_entity_poly.entity_id
_entity_poly.type
_entity_poly.pdbx_seq_one_letter_code
_entity_poly.pdbx_strand_id
1 'polypeptide(L)'
;MDELKKHEEEIKDFIKSQNAKIESVEINWEETNWEEVGNGTPWGGGEVIRIFGGFNHIEDSSWSVLVDVENGKADIDSIMQGSPLRAGGDIFE
;
A
#
# COMPACT_ATOMS: atom_id res chain seq x y z
N MET A 1 13.21 -1.73 6.48
CA MET A 1 12.41 -0.57 6.92
C MET A 1 13.27 0.67 7.18
N ASP A 2 14.39 0.56 7.88
CA ASP A 2 15.23 1.72 8.23
C ASP A 2 15.75 2.51 7.03
N GLU A 3 16.07 1.83 5.92
CA GLU A 3 16.49 2.52 4.69
C GLU A 3 15.36 3.40 4.12
N LEU A 4 14.12 2.91 4.09
CA LEU A 4 12.98 3.70 3.60
C LEU A 4 12.70 4.91 4.50
N LYS A 5 12.81 4.74 5.82
CA LYS A 5 12.65 5.83 6.79
C LYS A 5 13.68 6.95 6.58
N LYS A 6 14.91 6.60 6.21
CA LYS A 6 15.97 7.59 5.90
C LYS A 6 15.64 8.45 4.69
N HIS A 7 14.88 7.91 3.75
CA HIS A 7 14.47 8.57 2.50
C HIS A 7 13.03 9.13 2.55
N GLU A 8 12.43 9.29 3.73
CA GLU A 8 11.04 9.71 3.89
C GLU A 8 10.70 11.02 3.16
N GLU A 9 11.52 12.06 3.29
CA GLU A 9 11.27 13.35 2.64
C GLU A 9 11.43 13.26 1.12
N GLU A 10 12.42 12.51 0.62
CA GLU A 10 12.59 12.26 -0.82
C GLU A 10 11.37 11.52 -1.41
N ILE A 11 10.81 10.57 -0.65
CA ILE A 11 9.58 9.85 -1.03
C ILE A 11 8.38 10.80 -1.06
N LYS A 12 8.20 11.63 -0.02
CA LYS A 12 7.10 12.62 0.03
C LYS A 12 7.17 13.60 -1.13
N ASP A 13 8.35 14.12 -1.43
CA ASP A 13 8.56 15.06 -2.54
C ASP A 13 8.29 14.39 -3.89
N PHE A 14 8.77 13.16 -4.07
CA PHE A 14 8.46 12.37 -5.26
C PHE A 14 6.96 12.19 -5.46
N ILE A 15 6.22 11.79 -4.42
CA ILE A 15 4.77 11.58 -4.49
C ILE A 15 4.04 12.89 -4.84
N LYS A 16 4.35 13.99 -4.16
CA LYS A 16 3.76 15.30 -4.46
C LYS A 16 4.02 15.74 -5.91
N SER A 17 5.20 15.43 -6.44
CA SER A 17 5.55 15.76 -7.83
C SER A 17 4.71 15.01 -8.88
N GLN A 18 4.07 13.88 -8.52
CA GLN A 18 3.24 13.12 -9.46
C GLN A 18 1.92 13.83 -9.80
N ASN A 19 1.38 14.64 -8.88
CA ASN A 19 0.11 15.34 -9.12
C ASN A 19 -0.01 16.60 -8.24
N ALA A 20 -0.18 17.76 -8.88
CA ALA A 20 -0.30 19.05 -8.21
C ALA A 20 -1.53 19.18 -7.28
N LYS A 21 -2.50 18.25 -7.34
CA LYS A 21 -3.66 18.21 -6.42
C LYS A 21 -3.33 17.60 -5.06
N ILE A 22 -2.16 16.99 -4.89
CA ILE A 22 -1.75 16.38 -3.62
C ILE A 22 -1.28 17.51 -2.68
N GLU A 23 -2.05 17.78 -1.64
CA GLU A 23 -1.76 18.84 -0.67
C GLU A 23 -0.77 18.40 0.41
N SER A 24 -0.89 17.16 0.89
CA SER A 24 -0.02 16.57 1.91
C SER A 24 0.25 15.09 1.63
N VAL A 25 1.37 14.60 2.16
CA VAL A 25 1.75 13.19 2.15
C VAL A 25 2.26 12.86 3.55
N GLU A 26 1.64 11.88 4.19
CA GLU A 26 2.04 11.36 5.50
C GLU A 26 2.33 9.87 5.35
N ILE A 27 3.43 9.42 5.97
CA ILE A 27 3.82 8.01 5.95
C ILE A 27 3.79 7.52 7.39
N ASN A 28 2.78 6.70 7.71
CA ASN A 28 2.74 6.02 8.99
C ASN A 28 3.54 4.70 8.92
N TRP A 29 4.81 4.77 9.32
CA TRP A 29 5.69 3.60 9.34
C TRP A 29 5.28 2.52 10.35
N GLU A 30 4.45 2.85 11.34
CA GLU A 30 3.93 1.86 12.31
C GLU A 30 2.82 0.99 11.72
N GLU A 31 2.10 1.51 10.72
CA GLU A 31 1.03 0.79 10.02
C GLU A 31 1.53 0.00 8.80
N THR A 32 2.76 0.27 8.35
CA THR A 32 3.35 -0.41 7.20
C THR A 32 3.88 -1.78 7.61
N ASN A 33 3.05 -2.81 7.45
CA ASN A 33 3.43 -4.20 7.73
C ASN A 33 3.86 -4.91 6.43
N TRP A 34 4.90 -5.73 6.54
CA TRP A 34 5.32 -6.67 5.50
C TRP A 34 4.82 -8.05 5.89
N GLU A 35 3.88 -8.61 5.14
CA GLU A 35 3.44 -10.00 5.31
C GLU A 35 3.92 -10.84 4.13
N GLU A 36 4.62 -11.93 4.44
CA GLU A 36 4.85 -13.01 3.47
C GLU A 36 3.56 -13.84 3.43
N VAL A 37 2.70 -13.56 2.45
CA VAL A 37 1.45 -14.32 2.29
C VAL A 37 1.78 -15.67 1.64
N GLY A 38 1.90 -16.70 2.47
CA GLY A 38 2.07 -18.08 2.02
C GLY A 38 0.83 -18.60 1.27
N ASN A 39 1.06 -19.17 0.08
CA ASN A 39 0.12 -19.86 -0.81
C ASN A 39 -1.31 -20.07 -0.30
N GLY A 40 -2.25 -19.22 -0.74
CA GLY A 40 -3.67 -19.40 -0.46
C GLY A 40 -4.66 -18.49 -1.21
N THR A 41 -4.21 -17.51 -2.01
CA THR A 41 -5.10 -16.67 -2.80
C THR A 41 -5.61 -17.41 -4.07
N PRO A 42 -6.86 -17.18 -4.52
CA PRO A 42 -7.42 -17.80 -5.73
C PRO A 42 -6.69 -17.45 -7.04
N TRP A 43 -5.71 -16.55 -6.99
CA TRP A 43 -4.99 -15.99 -8.13
C TRP A 43 -3.73 -16.76 -8.53
N GLY A 44 -3.49 -17.91 -7.91
CA GLY A 44 -2.52 -18.90 -8.38
C GLY A 44 -1.11 -18.67 -7.84
N GLY A 45 -0.73 -19.45 -6.83
CA GLY A 45 0.61 -19.99 -6.62
C GLY A 45 1.86 -19.09 -6.55
N GLY A 46 1.73 -17.76 -6.61
CA GLY A 46 2.84 -16.80 -6.62
C GLY A 46 3.00 -16.02 -5.31
N GLU A 47 4.19 -15.46 -5.08
CA GLU A 47 4.46 -14.53 -3.98
C GLU A 47 3.88 -13.15 -4.31
N VAL A 48 3.16 -12.56 -3.35
CA VAL A 48 2.62 -11.20 -3.45
C VAL A 48 2.92 -10.43 -2.17
N ILE A 49 3.20 -9.14 -2.32
CA ILE A 49 3.23 -8.19 -1.21
C ILE A 49 1.86 -7.54 -1.13
N ARG A 50 1.18 -7.70 0.02
CA ARG A 50 -0.05 -6.96 0.31
C ARG A 50 0.28 -5.74 1.15
N ILE A 51 -0.08 -4.56 0.66
CA ILE A 51 0.07 -3.29 1.36
C ILE A 51 -1.33 -2.81 1.74
N PHE A 52 -1.50 -2.33 2.97
CA PHE A 52 -2.79 -1.87 3.49
C PHE A 52 -2.61 -0.61 4.35
N GLY A 53 -3.69 0.14 4.55
CA GLY A 53 -3.71 1.31 5.43
C GLY A 53 -5.10 1.90 5.59
N GLY A 54 -5.21 2.90 6.47
CA GLY A 54 -6.39 3.78 6.57
C GLY A 54 -6.29 5.00 5.64
N PHE A 55 -7.35 5.81 5.57
CA PHE A 55 -7.34 7.06 4.81
C PHE A 55 -8.20 8.15 5.48
N ASN A 56 -7.87 9.42 5.19
CA ASN A 56 -8.63 10.62 5.58
C ASN A 56 -8.99 10.74 7.07
N HIS A 57 -8.25 10.09 7.99
CA HIS A 57 -8.54 10.06 9.43
C HIS A 57 -9.94 9.54 9.77
N ILE A 58 -10.52 8.71 8.90
CA ILE A 58 -11.83 8.10 9.13
C ILE A 58 -11.62 6.82 9.96
N GLU A 59 -12.30 6.72 11.10
CA GLU A 59 -12.32 5.51 11.92
C GLU A 59 -12.83 4.32 11.09
N ASP A 60 -12.17 3.17 11.23
CA ASP A 60 -12.44 1.95 10.46
C ASP A 60 -12.40 2.14 8.92
N SER A 61 -11.60 3.10 8.45
CA SER A 61 -11.26 3.18 7.04
C SER A 61 -10.19 2.17 6.66
N SER A 62 -10.30 1.58 5.47
CA SER A 62 -9.28 0.67 4.98
C SER A 62 -9.17 0.65 3.45
N TRP A 63 -7.95 0.44 2.98
CA TRP A 63 -7.60 0.14 1.60
C TRP A 63 -6.55 -0.97 1.56
N SER A 64 -6.43 -1.65 0.42
CA SER A 64 -5.27 -2.50 0.18
C SER A 64 -4.93 -2.60 -1.30
N VAL A 65 -3.64 -2.78 -1.58
CA VAL A 65 -3.11 -3.13 -2.89
C VAL A 65 -2.28 -4.40 -2.79
N LEU A 66 -2.18 -5.13 -3.89
CA LEU A 66 -1.31 -6.28 -4.07
C LEU A 66 -0.24 -5.90 -5.09
N VAL A 67 0.97 -6.37 -4.86
CA VAL A 67 2.12 -6.23 -5.77
C VAL A 67 2.70 -7.63 -5.95
N ASP A 68 2.78 -8.09 -7.19
CA ASP A 68 3.41 -9.36 -7.52
C ASP A 68 4.91 -9.31 -7.21
N VAL A 69 5.46 -10.45 -6.82
CA VAL A 69 6.88 -10.64 -6.57
C VAL A 69 7.44 -11.64 -7.57
N GLU A 70 8.37 -11.18 -8.39
CA GLU A 70 9.10 -12.03 -9.33
C GLU A 70 10.57 -12.11 -8.94
N ASN A 71 11.08 -13.33 -8.72
CA ASN A 71 12.48 -13.58 -8.36
C ASN A 71 12.94 -12.77 -7.12
N GLY A 72 12.08 -12.64 -6.11
CA GLY A 72 12.36 -11.89 -4.88
C GLY A 72 12.36 -10.36 -5.06
N LYS A 73 11.80 -9.84 -6.16
CA LYS A 73 11.65 -8.41 -6.42
C LYS A 73 10.19 -8.06 -6.66
N ALA A 74 9.72 -6.97 -6.05
CA ALA A 74 8.41 -6.42 -6.31
C ALA A 74 8.32 -5.89 -7.75
N ASP A 75 7.29 -6.30 -8.49
CA ASP A 75 6.95 -5.73 -9.80
C ASP A 75 5.95 -4.58 -9.62
N ILE A 76 6.42 -3.34 -9.70
CA ILE A 76 5.58 -2.15 -9.50
C ILE A 76 4.52 -2.00 -10.60
N ASP A 77 4.71 -2.59 -11.77
CA ASP A 77 3.72 -2.55 -12.86
C ASP A 77 2.54 -3.50 -12.59
N SER A 78 2.67 -4.41 -11.62
CA SER A 78 1.62 -5.37 -11.22
C SER A 78 0.65 -4.84 -10.16
N ILE A 79 0.82 -3.59 -9.69
CA ILE A 79 0.01 -3.04 -8.59
C ILE A 79 -1.49 -3.15 -8.93
N MET A 80 -2.21 -3.92 -8.11
CA MET A 80 -3.64 -4.13 -8.26
C MET A 80 -4.39 -3.86 -6.95
N GLN A 81 -5.66 -3.49 -7.05
CA GLN A 81 -6.51 -3.31 -5.88
C GLN A 81 -6.74 -4.65 -5.18
N GLY A 82 -6.36 -4.75 -3.90
CA GLY A 82 -6.52 -5.96 -3.08
C GLY A 82 -7.87 -6.06 -2.39
N SER A 83 -8.50 -4.92 -2.08
CA SER A 83 -9.84 -4.85 -1.46
C SER A 83 -10.56 -3.56 -1.83
N PRO A 84 -11.90 -3.52 -1.78
CA PRO A 84 -12.66 -2.26 -1.85
C PRO A 84 -12.18 -1.27 -0.79
N LEU A 85 -12.30 0.02 -1.09
CA LEU A 85 -12.19 1.06 -0.08
C LEU A 85 -13.32 0.90 0.92
N ARG A 86 -13.03 1.06 2.21
CA ARG A 86 -14.04 1.06 3.28
C ARG A 86 -13.94 2.28 4.15
N ALA A 87 -15.07 2.72 4.72
CA ALA A 87 -15.17 3.81 5.69
C ALA A 87 -16.20 3.42 6.76
N GLY A 88 -15.85 3.47 8.05
CA GLY A 88 -16.75 3.05 9.13
C GLY A 88 -17.16 1.57 9.05
N GLY A 89 -16.34 0.72 8.41
CA GLY A 89 -16.64 -0.70 8.16
C GLY A 89 -17.43 -0.99 6.88
N ASP A 90 -18.08 0.00 6.25
CA ASP A 90 -18.86 -0.15 5.02
C ASP A 90 -18.03 0.12 3.76
N ILE A 91 -18.51 -0.35 2.59
CA ILE A 91 -17.86 -0.06 1.30
C ILE A 91 -18.02 1.43 0.97
N PHE A 92 -16.91 2.07 0.58
CA PHE A 92 -16.87 3.47 0.18
C PHE A 92 -17.16 3.61 -1.33
N GLU A 93 -18.28 4.24 -1.68
CA GLU A 93 -18.75 4.49 -3.06
C GLU A 93 -18.58 5.96 -3.50
#